data_AF-A0A1I4CDU4-F1
#
_entry.id   AF-A0A1I4CDU4-F1
#
_cell.length_a   1.000
_cell.length_b   1.000
_cell.length_c   1.000
_cell.angle_alpha   90.00
_cell.angle_beta   90.00
_cell.angle_gamma   90.00
#
_symmetry.space_group_name_H-M   'P 1'
#
loop_
_entity.id
_entity.type
_entity.pdbx_description
1 polymer ?
#
loop_
_entity_poly.entity_id
_entity_poly.type
_entity_poly.pdbx_seq_one_letter_code
_entity_poly.pdbx_strand_id
1 'polypeptide(L)'
;MPASLLRYLPPLLLPLLLAACQRGSTEPAPTPPPPTPSISQELERQLSDGDLAAATASFKRLQLEQPGTALEDYQRRLSEAWLKRGEQALARGDMSAAATALSNARALMPKAPALSVPRQSGAPASP
;
A
#
# COMPACT_ATOMS: atom_id res chain seq x y z
N MET A 1 -47.61 40.79 -9.04
CA MET A 1 -46.96 39.47 -8.81
C MET A 1 -45.50 39.65 -8.34
N PRO A 2 -45.21 40.03 -7.08
CA PRO A 2 -43.82 40.01 -6.58
C PRO A 2 -43.72 39.39 -5.17
N ALA A 3 -44.26 38.18 -4.95
CA ALA A 3 -44.22 37.52 -3.64
C ALA A 3 -43.22 36.34 -3.55
N SER A 4 -42.52 36.01 -4.65
CA SER A 4 -41.65 34.82 -4.71
C SER A 4 -40.16 35.11 -4.51
N LEU A 5 -39.70 36.37 -4.62
CA LEU A 5 -38.27 36.70 -4.50
C LEU A 5 -37.76 36.73 -3.05
N LEU A 6 -38.63 36.99 -2.06
CA LEU A 6 -38.23 37.07 -0.65
C LEU A 6 -37.97 35.69 -0.01
N ARG A 7 -38.35 34.60 -0.69
CA ARG A 7 -38.30 33.23 -0.16
C ARG A 7 -36.95 32.53 -0.36
N TYR A 8 -36.07 33.13 -1.16
CA TYR A 8 -34.73 32.60 -1.47
C TYR A 8 -33.59 33.38 -0.77
N LEU A 9 -33.92 34.38 0.05
CA LEU A 9 -32.95 35.08 0.90
C LEU A 9 -32.33 34.19 2.01
N PRO A 10 -33.07 33.28 2.71
CA PRO A 10 -32.47 32.46 3.76
C PRO A 10 -31.44 31.39 3.33
N PRO A 11 -31.53 30.71 2.16
CA PRO A 11 -30.52 29.71 1.78
C PRO A 11 -29.17 30.30 1.37
N LEU A 12 -29.07 31.60 1.06
CA LEU A 12 -27.81 32.24 0.67
C LEU A 12 -26.92 32.63 1.87
N LEU A 13 -27.51 32.77 3.05
CA LEU A 13 -26.79 33.24 4.26
C LEU A 13 -26.12 32.09 5.03
N LEU A 14 -26.66 30.87 4.88
CA LEU A 14 -26.14 29.65 5.52
C LEU A 14 -24.69 29.26 5.10
N PRO A 15 -24.28 29.34 3.82
CA PRO A 15 -22.89 29.06 3.44
C PRO A 15 -21.91 30.15 3.90
N LEU A 16 -22.37 31.40 4.08
CA LEU A 16 -21.53 32.51 4.54
C LEU A 16 -21.12 32.34 6.01
N LEU A 17 -22.03 31.79 6.84
CA LEU A 17 -21.75 31.52 8.26
C LEU A 17 -20.81 30.30 8.44
N LEU A 18 -20.96 29.25 7.62
CA LEU A 18 -20.04 28.10 7.63
C LEU A 18 -18.62 28.46 7.15
N ALA A 19 -18.50 29.42 6.22
CA ALA A 19 -17.19 29.87 5.73
C ALA A 19 -16.36 30.62 6.78
N ALA A 20 -17.00 31.21 7.81
CA ALA A 20 -16.31 31.93 8.87
C ALA A 20 -15.67 30.99 9.91
N CYS A 21 -16.27 29.82 10.18
CA CYS A 21 -15.71 28.85 11.13
C CYS A 21 -14.50 28.07 10.57
N GLN A 22 -14.32 28.03 9.25
CA GLN A 22 -13.15 27.41 8.62
C GLN A 22 -11.96 28.37 8.47
N ARG A 23 -12.13 29.66 8.76
CA ARG A 23 -11.10 30.70 8.54
C ARG A 23 -10.19 30.90 9.76
N GLY A 24 -9.92 29.82 10.48
CA GLY A 24 -8.98 29.76 11.59
C GLY A 24 -7.81 28.86 11.24
N SER A 25 -7.01 29.24 10.24
CA SER A 25 -5.58 28.91 10.08
C SER A 25 -5.13 29.26 8.67
N THR A 26 -4.10 30.10 8.58
CA THR A 26 -2.98 30.05 7.61
C THR A 26 -2.41 31.46 7.47
N GLU A 27 -1.56 31.80 8.42
CA GLU A 27 -0.45 32.71 8.18
C GLU A 27 0.59 31.94 7.36
N PRO A 28 1.06 32.44 6.20
CA PRO A 28 2.10 31.77 5.43
C PRO A 28 3.46 32.03 6.09
N ALA A 29 3.75 31.25 7.13
CA ALA A 29 5.13 31.02 7.57
C ALA A 29 5.90 30.29 6.45
N PRO A 30 7.23 30.50 6.31
CA PRO A 30 8.03 29.79 5.32
C PRO A 30 7.83 28.29 5.50
N THR A 31 7.15 27.68 4.53
CA THR A 31 6.76 26.28 4.56
C THR A 31 8.04 25.45 4.65
N PRO A 32 8.26 24.66 5.73
CA PRO A 32 9.28 23.62 5.66
C PRO A 32 8.95 22.71 4.46
N PRO A 33 9.95 22.20 3.73
CA PRO A 33 9.70 21.27 2.65
C PRO A 33 8.82 20.12 3.17
N PRO A 34 7.86 19.63 2.37
CA PRO A 34 7.00 18.54 2.79
C PRO A 34 7.88 17.38 3.29
N PRO A 35 7.54 16.77 4.44
CA PRO A 35 8.33 15.66 4.96
C PRO A 35 8.41 14.57 3.87
N THR A 36 9.61 14.05 3.62
CA THR A 36 9.78 12.90 2.74
C THR A 36 8.93 11.74 3.28
N PRO A 37 8.08 11.11 2.44
CA PRO A 37 7.22 10.03 2.90
C PRO A 37 8.06 8.89 3.45
N SER A 38 7.59 8.26 4.53
CA SER A 38 8.22 7.04 5.04
C SER A 38 8.13 5.92 4.01
N ILE A 39 9.04 4.94 4.07
CA ILE A 39 9.02 3.79 3.14
C ILE A 39 7.68 3.05 3.19
N SER A 40 7.05 2.96 4.37
CA SER A 40 5.71 2.40 4.53
C SER A 40 4.61 3.18 3.82
N GLN A 41 4.65 4.52 3.86
CA GLN A 41 3.71 5.37 3.13
C GLN A 41 3.89 5.24 1.62
N GLU A 42 5.14 5.20 1.16
CA GLU A 42 5.44 5.00 -0.26
C GLU A 42 5.00 3.62 -0.75
N LEU A 43 5.19 2.57 0.06
CA LEU A 43 4.67 1.23 -0.23
C LEU A 43 3.14 1.22 -0.36
N GLU A 44 2.43 1.85 0.58
CA GLU A 44 0.96 1.92 0.56
C GLU A 44 0.44 2.70 -0.66
N ARG A 45 1.12 3.79 -1.03
CA ARG A 45 0.84 4.53 -2.25
C ARG A 45 1.02 3.66 -3.50
N GLN A 46 2.13 2.94 -3.61
CA GLN A 46 2.42 2.07 -4.75
C GLN A 46 1.42 0.91 -4.85
N LEU A 47 0.99 0.34 -3.73
CA LEU A 47 -0.09 -0.66 -3.69
C LEU A 47 -1.42 -0.08 -4.19
N SER A 48 -1.75 1.15 -3.77
CA SER A 48 -2.95 1.86 -4.22
C SER A 48 -2.92 2.21 -5.71
N ASP A 49 -1.75 2.60 -6.21
CA ASP A 49 -1.51 2.89 -7.63
C ASP A 49 -1.43 1.61 -8.49
N GLY A 50 -1.32 0.43 -7.87
CA GLY A 50 -1.16 -0.85 -8.55
C GLY A 50 0.23 -1.07 -9.14
N ASP A 51 1.23 -0.26 -8.78
CA ASP A 51 2.62 -0.45 -9.17
C ASP A 51 3.27 -1.52 -8.31
N LEU A 52 2.97 -2.78 -8.63
CA LEU A 52 3.44 -3.94 -7.86
C LEU A 52 4.96 -4.11 -7.92
N ALA A 53 5.61 -3.63 -8.98
CA ALA A 53 7.07 -3.71 -9.10
C ALA A 53 7.74 -2.73 -8.12
N ALA A 54 7.30 -1.47 -8.12
CA ALA A 54 7.76 -0.48 -7.15
C ALA A 54 7.41 -0.90 -5.71
N ALA A 55 6.18 -1.36 -5.48
CA ALA A 55 5.72 -1.84 -4.17
C ALA A 55 6.62 -2.97 -3.65
N THR A 56 6.99 -3.93 -4.51
CA THR A 56 7.89 -5.02 -4.11
C THR A 56 9.29 -4.51 -3.74
N ALA A 57 9.80 -3.49 -4.44
CA ALA A 57 11.09 -2.89 -4.12
C ALA A 57 11.06 -2.14 -2.77
N SER A 58 10.01 -1.35 -2.53
CA SER A 58 9.80 -0.64 -1.26
C SER A 58 9.61 -1.61 -0.10
N PHE A 59 8.87 -2.71 -0.31
CA PHE A 59 8.72 -3.78 0.67
C PHE A 59 10.05 -4.41 1.09
N LYS A 60 10.94 -4.72 0.12
CA LYS A 60 12.27 -5.27 0.44
C LYS A 60 13.12 -4.30 1.26
N ARG A 61 13.04 -3.00 0.97
CA ARG A 61 13.71 -1.97 1.77
C ARG A 61 13.13 -1.89 3.18
N LEU A 62 11.80 -1.91 3.29
CA LEU A 62 11.11 -1.91 4.58
C LEU A 62 11.48 -3.13 5.43
N GLN A 63 11.62 -4.30 4.82
CA GLN A 63 12.05 -5.54 5.49
C GLN A 63 13.45 -5.43 6.11
N LEU A 64 14.37 -4.69 5.45
CA LEU A 64 15.72 -4.48 5.95
C LEU A 64 15.77 -3.46 7.09
N GLU A 65 14.93 -2.42 7.03
CA GLU A 65 14.91 -1.38 8.05
C GLU A 65 14.12 -1.79 9.30
N GLN A 66 12.98 -2.47 9.12
CA GLN A 66 12.02 -2.76 10.18
C GLN A 66 11.42 -4.16 10.03
N PRO A 67 12.18 -5.21 10.38
CA PRO A 67 11.62 -6.55 10.49
C PRO A 67 10.64 -6.61 11.67
N GLY A 68 9.38 -7.00 11.44
CA GLY A 68 8.37 -7.10 12.49
C GLY A 68 7.02 -7.58 11.96
N THR A 69 6.04 -7.73 12.86
CA THR A 69 4.70 -8.24 12.54
C THR A 69 3.94 -7.35 11.53
N ALA A 70 4.17 -6.04 11.55
CA ALA A 70 3.61 -5.12 10.56
C ALA A 70 4.07 -5.44 9.12
N LEU A 71 5.23 -6.08 8.96
CA LEU A 71 5.73 -6.49 7.65
C LEU A 71 4.89 -7.64 7.07
N GLU A 72 4.40 -8.56 7.91
CA GLU A 72 3.57 -9.69 7.48
C GLU A 72 2.26 -9.21 6.84
N ASP A 73 1.69 -8.12 7.35
CA ASP A 73 0.51 -7.49 6.79
C ASP A 73 0.74 -6.94 5.38
N TYR A 74 1.86 -6.23 5.18
CA TYR A 74 2.24 -5.75 3.84
C TYR A 74 2.58 -6.89 2.89
N GLN A 75 3.26 -7.93 3.38
CA GLN A 75 3.61 -9.12 2.62
C GLN A 75 2.36 -9.83 2.10
N ARG A 76 1.33 -9.98 2.95
CA ARG A 76 0.04 -10.55 2.57
C ARG A 76 -0.67 -9.71 1.51
N ARG A 77 -0.79 -8.40 1.71
CA ARG A 77 -1.42 -7.51 0.72
C ARG A 77 -0.71 -7.56 -0.63
N LEU A 78 0.62 -7.58 -0.62
CA LEU A 78 1.43 -7.65 -1.83
C LEU A 78 1.26 -9.00 -2.55
N SER A 79 1.20 -10.11 -1.80
CA SER A 79 0.97 -11.44 -2.39
C SER A 79 -0.41 -11.55 -3.03
N GLU A 80 -1.45 -11.06 -2.37
CA GLU A 80 -2.82 -10.99 -2.89
C GLU A 80 -2.91 -10.13 -4.17
N ALA A 81 -2.22 -8.98 -4.18
CA ALA A 81 -2.18 -8.12 -5.36
C ALA A 81 -1.50 -8.80 -6.55
N TRP A 82 -0.40 -9.53 -6.32
CA TRP A 82 0.27 -10.32 -7.36
C TRP A 82 -0.58 -11.50 -7.86
N LEU A 83 -1.35 -12.16 -6.97
CA LEU A 83 -2.30 -13.20 -7.39
C LEU A 83 -3.36 -12.65 -8.34
N LYS A 84 -4.00 -11.53 -7.96
CA LYS A 84 -5.00 -10.86 -8.79
C LYS A 84 -4.43 -10.44 -10.16
N ARG A 85 -3.20 -9.92 -10.18
CA ARG A 85 -2.49 -9.57 -11.42
C ARG A 85 -2.26 -10.79 -12.32
N GLY A 86 -1.88 -11.92 -11.72
CA GLY A 86 -1.68 -13.19 -12.42
C GLY A 86 -2.98 -13.72 -13.02
N GLU A 87 -4.07 -13.75 -12.24
CA GLU A 87 -5.40 -14.15 -12.71
C GLU A 87 -5.88 -13.29 -13.89
N GLN A 88 -5.68 -11.97 -13.81
CA GLN A 88 -6.00 -11.07 -14.92
C GLN A 88 -5.15 -11.33 -16.15
N ALA A 89 -3.87 -11.67 -16.00
CA ALA A 89 -2.99 -12.03 -17.11
C ALA A 89 -3.43 -13.34 -17.77
N LEU A 90 -3.81 -14.35 -16.96
CA LEU A 90 -4.38 -15.61 -17.45
C LEU A 90 -5.66 -15.36 -18.25
N ALA A 91 -6.56 -14.52 -17.75
CA ALA A 91 -7.81 -14.17 -18.44
C ALA A 91 -7.57 -13.50 -19.81
N ARG A 92 -6.44 -12.82 -19.99
CA ARG A 92 -6.03 -12.21 -21.27
C ARG A 92 -5.22 -13.15 -22.16
N GLY A 93 -4.90 -14.36 -21.70
CA GLY A 93 -4.03 -15.31 -22.42
C GLY A 93 -2.54 -15.00 -22.32
N ASP A 94 -2.14 -14.04 -21.47
CA ASP A 94 -0.74 -13.66 -21.28
C ASP A 94 -0.06 -14.56 -20.24
N MET A 95 0.40 -15.72 -20.72
CA MET A 95 1.01 -16.75 -19.88
C MET A 95 2.34 -16.31 -19.27
N SER A 96 3.10 -15.46 -19.98
CA SER A 96 4.38 -14.95 -19.48
C SER A 96 4.17 -14.01 -18.29
N ALA A 97 3.27 -13.02 -18.44
CA ALA A 97 2.95 -12.11 -17.34
C ALA A 97 2.30 -12.86 -16.17
N ALA A 98 1.45 -13.85 -16.44
CA ALA A 98 0.87 -14.70 -15.40
C ALA A 98 1.93 -15.47 -14.62
N ALA A 99 2.88 -16.12 -15.31
CA ALA A 99 3.95 -16.88 -14.67
C ALA A 99 4.82 -15.97 -13.78
N THR A 100 5.17 -14.78 -14.26
CA THR A 100 5.92 -13.79 -13.47
C THR A 100 5.13 -13.35 -12.24
N ALA A 101 3.86 -13.00 -12.39
CA ALA A 101 3.03 -12.52 -11.28
C ALA A 101 2.84 -13.60 -10.21
N LEU A 102 2.50 -14.83 -10.60
CA LEU A 102 2.29 -15.95 -9.69
C LEU A 102 3.58 -16.37 -8.99
N SER A 103 4.73 -16.26 -9.66
CA SER A 103 6.04 -16.52 -9.03
C SER A 103 6.35 -15.51 -7.93
N ASN A 104 6.07 -14.23 -8.16
CA ASN A 104 6.21 -13.19 -7.13
C ASN A 104 5.25 -13.41 -5.96
N ALA A 105 3.97 -13.74 -6.23
CA ALA A 105 3.00 -14.06 -5.18
C ALA A 105 3.47 -15.22 -4.29
N ARG A 106 3.99 -16.30 -4.88
CA ARG A 106 4.51 -17.46 -4.15
C ARG A 106 5.76 -17.14 -3.34
N ALA A 107 6.64 -16.28 -3.83
CA ALA A 107 7.82 -15.83 -3.09
C ALA A 107 7.44 -14.99 -1.85
N LEU A 108 6.28 -14.33 -1.90
CA LEU A 108 5.73 -13.54 -0.81
C LEU A 108 4.83 -14.35 0.13
N MET A 109 4.47 -15.60 -0.18
CA MET A 109 3.81 -16.44 0.80
C MET A 109 4.82 -16.80 1.89
N PRO A 110 4.49 -16.62 3.18
CA PRO A 110 5.33 -17.12 4.25
C PRO A 110 5.44 -18.64 4.05
N LYS A 111 6.65 -19.14 3.76
CA LYS A 111 6.90 -20.56 4.00
C LYS A 111 6.62 -20.79 5.46
N ALA A 112 5.74 -21.74 5.75
CA ALA A 112 5.59 -22.28 7.09
C ALA A 112 6.98 -22.47 7.73
N PRO A 113 7.17 -22.17 9.02
CA PRO A 113 8.43 -22.40 9.72
C PRO A 113 8.72 -23.91 9.78
N ALA A 114 9.30 -24.43 8.71
CA ALA A 114 9.90 -25.75 8.63
C ALA A 114 10.79 -25.73 7.39
N LEU A 115 12.08 -25.51 7.61
CA LEU A 115 13.23 -26.16 6.94
C LEU A 115 14.56 -25.53 7.40
N SER A 116 14.66 -25.07 8.66
CA SER A 116 15.88 -25.27 9.44
C SER A 116 15.87 -26.71 9.97
N VAL A 117 15.76 -27.70 9.08
CA VAL A 117 16.16 -29.06 9.43
C VAL A 117 17.68 -29.02 9.34
N PRO A 118 18.43 -29.12 10.45
CA PRO A 118 19.86 -29.40 10.33
C PRO A 118 19.95 -30.66 9.48
N ARG A 119 20.71 -30.60 8.38
CA ARG A 119 21.13 -31.81 7.70
C ARG A 119 21.91 -32.64 8.72
N GLN A 120 21.19 -33.53 9.40
CA GLN A 120 21.68 -34.72 10.05
C GLN A 120 22.25 -35.62 8.95
N SER A 121 23.41 -35.21 8.44
CA SER A 121 24.32 -36.06 7.68
C SER A 121 25.22 -36.71 8.75
N GLY A 122 24.89 -37.96 9.06
CA GLY A 122 25.42 -38.69 10.20
C GLY A 122 26.95 -38.80 10.25
N ALA A 123 27.45 -38.89 11.47
CA ALA A 123 28.61 -39.71 11.76
C ALA A 123 28.25 -41.18 11.43
N PRO A 124 29.20 -42.00 10.92
CA PRO A 124 30.11 -42.67 11.85
C PRO A 124 31.53 -42.93 11.34
N ALA A 125 32.35 -43.38 12.29
CA ALA A 125 33.53 -44.24 12.18
C ALA A 125 34.90 -43.57 12.13
N SER A 126 35.53 -43.59 13.32
CA SER A 126 36.97 -43.58 13.56
C SER A 126 37.72 -44.62 12.72
N PRO A 127 38.96 -44.35 12.37
CA PRO A 127 40.06 -45.30 12.51
C PRO A 127 40.78 -45.13 13.86
#